data_AF-A0A7W1LBG2-F1
#
_entry.id   AF-A0A7W1LBG2-F1
#
_cell.length_a   1.000
_cell.length_b   1.000
_cell.length_c   1.000
_cell.angle_alpha   90.00
_cell.angle_beta   90.00
_cell.angle_gamma   90.00
#
_symmetry.space_group_name_H-M   'P 1'
#
loop_
_entity.id
_entity.type
_entity.pdbx_description
1 polymer ?
#
loop_
_entity_poly.entity_id
_entity_poly.type
_entity_poly.pdbx_seq_one_letter_code
_entity_poly.pdbx_strand_id
1 'polypeptide(L)'
;MSEDFENNDNRDGNAFDEERQIELSLRPTQLAEYIGQRKVKDNLRIYIKAALKRREALDHILLFGPPGTGKTTLSNIVATEMAAELKSTAGPIIEKAGDLAALLTNLAEGDVLFIDEIHRLNPAIEEVLYPAM
;
A
#
# COMPACT_ATOMS: atom_id res chain seq x y z
N MET A 1 -8.93 11.30 -55.25
CA MET A 1 -10.21 11.67 -54.60
C MET A 1 -10.96 10.38 -54.45
N SER A 2 -11.27 9.82 -53.30
CA SER A 2 -11.32 10.19 -51.88
C SER A 2 -11.83 8.87 -51.23
N GLU A 3 -11.60 8.43 -50.01
CA GLU A 3 -11.04 8.95 -48.77
C GLU A 3 -10.78 7.69 -47.92
N ASP A 4 -9.70 7.72 -47.15
CA ASP A 4 -9.33 6.70 -46.18
C ASP A 4 -10.37 6.67 -45.03
N PHE A 5 -10.98 5.51 -44.81
CA PHE A 5 -11.71 5.21 -43.58
C PHE A 5 -10.89 4.24 -42.72
N GLU A 6 -9.83 4.73 -42.09
CA GLU A 6 -9.29 4.12 -40.89
C GLU A 6 -9.89 4.84 -39.68
N ASN A 7 -10.93 4.22 -39.12
CA ASN A 7 -11.59 4.72 -37.92
C ASN A 7 -10.69 4.44 -36.71
N ASN A 8 -10.26 5.52 -36.07
CA ASN A 8 -9.33 5.58 -34.95
C ASN A 8 -10.08 5.36 -33.62
N ASP A 9 -10.08 4.13 -33.13
CA ASP A 9 -10.72 3.72 -31.85
C ASP A 9 -9.72 3.69 -30.67
N ASN A 10 -8.77 4.65 -30.62
CA ASN A 10 -7.68 4.70 -29.63
C ASN A 10 -7.68 5.94 -28.73
N ARG A 11 -8.78 6.72 -28.66
CA ARG A 11 -8.80 7.99 -27.92
C ARG A 11 -9.21 7.91 -26.45
N ASP A 12 -9.87 6.83 -26.03
CA ASP A 12 -10.43 6.76 -24.67
C ASP A 12 -9.43 6.24 -23.63
N GLY A 13 -8.47 5.39 -24.00
CA GLY A 13 -7.50 4.81 -23.05
C GLY A 13 -6.54 5.83 -22.41
N ASN A 14 -6.18 6.89 -23.14
CA ASN A 14 -5.15 7.84 -22.70
C ASN A 14 -5.67 8.81 -21.62
N ALA A 15 -6.94 9.21 -21.68
CA ALA A 15 -7.52 10.15 -20.72
C ALA A 15 -7.72 9.55 -19.32
N PHE A 16 -8.13 8.28 -19.23
CA PHE A 16 -8.29 7.57 -17.95
C PHE A 16 -6.95 7.34 -17.25
N ASP A 17 -5.90 7.03 -18.01
CA ASP A 17 -4.55 6.89 -17.45
C ASP A 17 -4.01 8.23 -16.95
N GLU A 18 -4.22 9.32 -17.68
CA GLU A 18 -3.84 10.68 -17.25
C GLU A 18 -4.57 11.10 -15.96
N GLU A 19 -5.89 10.88 -15.86
CA GLU A 19 -6.65 11.17 -14.63
C GLU A 19 -6.14 10.35 -13.44
N ARG A 20 -5.82 9.07 -13.65
CA ARG A 20 -5.27 8.20 -12.60
C ARG A 20 -3.89 8.65 -12.15
N GLN A 21 -3.04 9.10 -13.07
CA GLN A 21 -1.73 9.68 -12.74
C GLN A 21 -1.88 10.98 -11.95
N ILE A 22 -2.83 11.83 -12.32
CA ILE A 22 -3.16 13.06 -11.56
C ILE A 22 -3.63 12.69 -10.15
N GLU A 23 -4.55 11.73 -10.01
CA GLU A 23 -5.03 11.27 -8.70
C GLU A 23 -3.88 10.76 -7.80
N LEU A 24 -2.96 9.97 -8.37
CA LEU A 24 -1.78 9.50 -7.66
C LEU A 24 -0.86 10.65 -7.23
N SER A 25 -0.69 11.67 -8.08
CA SER A 25 0.12 12.85 -7.77
C SER A 25 -0.47 13.73 -6.66
N LEU A 26 -1.78 13.65 -6.43
CA LEU A 26 -2.47 14.38 -5.37
C LEU A 26 -2.38 13.69 -4.00
N ARG A 27 -1.97 12.41 -3.96
CA ARG A 27 -1.85 11.68 -2.69
C ARG A 27 -0.64 12.19 -1.92
N PRO A 28 -0.80 12.49 -0.62
CA PRO A 28 0.33 12.90 0.22
C PRO A 28 1.37 11.79 0.29
N THR A 29 2.63 12.19 0.18
CA THR A 29 3.80 11.30 0.18
C THR A 29 4.48 11.24 1.55
N GLN A 30 4.32 12.31 2.34
CA GLN A 30 4.89 12.43 3.68
C GLN A 30 3.80 12.58 4.75
N LEU A 31 4.12 12.22 5.98
CA LEU A 31 3.17 12.29 7.10
C LEU A 31 2.78 13.74 7.43
N ALA A 32 3.64 14.70 7.10
CA ALA A 32 3.38 16.13 7.24
C ALA A 32 2.29 16.64 6.28
N GLU A 33 2.18 16.04 5.09
CA GLU A 33 1.21 16.42 4.04
C GLU A 33 -0.17 15.79 4.29
N TYR A 34 -0.24 14.70 5.06
CA TYR A 34 -1.49 14.00 5.33
C TYR A 34 -2.46 14.86 6.18
N ILE A 35 -3.61 15.21 5.61
CA ILE A 35 -4.58 16.11 6.26
C ILE A 35 -5.52 15.31 7.18
N GLY A 36 -5.82 15.85 8.36
CA GLY A 36 -6.70 15.20 9.35
C GLY A 36 -6.00 14.13 10.19
N GLN A 37 -6.78 13.20 10.76
CA GLN A 37 -6.31 12.04 11.56
C GLN A 37 -5.20 12.35 12.59
N ARG A 38 -5.27 13.48 13.28
CA ARG A 38 -4.19 14.00 14.16
C ARG A 38 -3.61 12.94 15.11
N LYS A 39 -4.48 12.21 15.81
CA LYS A 39 -4.07 11.15 16.74
C LYS A 39 -3.27 10.03 16.06
N VAL A 40 -3.71 9.57 14.89
CA VAL A 40 -3.00 8.54 14.12
C VAL A 40 -1.64 9.06 13.66
N LYS A 41 -1.60 10.28 13.12
CA LYS A 41 -0.33 10.90 12.70
C LYS A 41 0.66 11.06 13.83
N ASP A 42 0.21 11.52 15.00
CA ASP A 42 1.09 11.75 16.14
C ASP A 42 1.67 10.44 16.67
N ASN A 43 0.85 9.38 16.73
CA ASN A 43 1.31 8.04 17.09
C ASN A 43 2.33 7.51 16.08
N LEU A 44 1.99 7.51 14.77
CA LEU A 44 2.91 7.04 13.72
C LEU A 44 4.23 7.79 13.74
N ARG A 45 4.20 9.12 13.91
CA ARG A 45 5.41 9.94 14.00
C ARG A 45 6.32 9.50 15.15
N ILE A 46 5.76 9.15 16.30
CA ILE A 46 6.54 8.69 17.47
C ILE A 46 7.17 7.34 17.15
N TYR A 47 6.41 6.38 16.63
CA TYR A 47 6.90 5.03 16.34
C TYR A 47 7.95 5.02 15.22
N ILE A 48 7.71 5.73 14.11
CA ILE A 48 8.67 5.88 13.00
C ILE A 48 9.98 6.46 13.52
N LYS A 49 9.94 7.57 14.28
CA LYS A 49 11.16 8.17 14.84
C LYS A 49 11.92 7.21 15.76
N ALA A 50 11.20 6.41 16.55
CA ALA A 50 11.82 5.44 17.44
C ALA A 50 12.50 4.30 16.66
N ALA A 51 11.83 3.74 15.65
CA ALA A 51 12.38 2.69 14.78
C ALA A 51 13.61 3.18 14.01
N LEU A 52 13.53 4.36 13.38
CA LEU A 52 14.66 4.99 12.68
C LEU A 52 15.86 5.22 13.60
N LYS A 53 15.63 5.66 14.85
CA LYS A 53 16.71 5.87 15.83
C LYS A 53 17.40 4.55 16.20
N ARG A 54 16.66 3.44 16.25
CA ARG A 54 17.20 2.10 16.52
C ARG A 54 17.78 1.43 15.28
N ARG A 55 17.51 1.96 14.07
CA ARG A 55 17.84 1.35 12.77
C ARG A 55 17.18 -0.02 12.61
N GLU A 56 15.92 -0.10 13.00
CA GLU A 56 15.09 -1.29 12.91
C GLU A 56 13.88 -1.03 12.02
N ALA A 57 13.25 -2.10 11.55
CA ALA A 57 11.95 -2.02 10.92
C ALA A 57 10.90 -1.45 11.90
N LEU A 58 9.85 -0.85 11.34
CA LEU A 58 8.71 -0.41 12.13
C LEU A 58 7.89 -1.64 12.55
N ASP A 59 7.42 -1.67 13.81
CA ASP A 59 6.53 -2.73 14.28
C ASP A 59 5.26 -2.81 13.41
N HIS A 60 4.61 -3.98 13.39
CA HIS A 60 3.42 -4.23 12.58
C HIS A 60 2.27 -3.28 12.95
N ILE A 61 1.58 -2.74 11.93
CA ILE A 61 0.49 -1.78 12.10
C ILE A 61 -0.80 -2.34 11.51
N LEU A 62 -1.88 -2.29 12.30
CA LEU A 62 -3.23 -2.52 11.82
C LEU A 62 -3.95 -1.18 11.58
N LEU A 63 -4.27 -0.89 10.32
CA LEU A 63 -5.09 0.25 9.94
C LEU A 63 -6.55 -0.18 9.77
N PHE A 64 -7.44 0.32 10.63
CA PHE A 64 -8.87 0.04 10.59
C PHE A 64 -9.70 1.31 10.38
N GLY A 65 -10.71 1.21 9.50
CA GLY A 65 -11.69 2.26 9.27
C GLY A 65 -12.47 2.05 7.96
N PRO A 66 -13.56 2.82 7.75
CA PRO A 66 -14.36 2.78 6.52
C PRO A 66 -13.53 2.94 5.23
N PRO A 67 -14.04 2.52 4.05
CA PRO A 67 -13.39 2.81 2.77
C PRO A 67 -13.22 4.33 2.57
N GLY A 68 -12.17 4.73 1.84
CA GLY A 68 -11.88 6.15 1.58
C GLY A 68 -11.23 6.92 2.73
N THR A 69 -10.90 6.28 3.85
CA THR A 69 -10.24 6.94 5.00
C THR A 69 -8.72 7.10 4.86
N GLY A 70 -8.15 6.75 3.70
CA GLY A 70 -6.72 6.94 3.41
C GLY A 70 -5.77 5.91 4.02
N LYS A 71 -6.24 4.68 4.27
CA LYS A 71 -5.40 3.56 4.77
C LYS A 71 -4.25 3.25 3.82
N THR A 72 -4.56 3.03 2.54
CA THR A 72 -3.56 2.79 1.48
C THR A 72 -2.56 3.95 1.38
N THR A 73 -3.03 5.18 1.50
CA THR A 73 -2.17 6.37 1.52
C THR A 73 -1.22 6.36 2.72
N LEU A 74 -1.71 6.05 3.92
CA LEU A 74 -0.87 5.94 5.11
C LEU A 74 0.20 4.85 4.97
N SER A 75 -0.11 3.70 4.35
CA SER A 75 0.89 2.65 4.11
C SER A 75 2.03 3.12 3.18
N ASN A 76 1.69 3.88 2.12
CA ASN A 76 2.69 4.50 1.24
C ASN A 76 3.55 5.53 1.99
N ILE A 77 2.93 6.34 2.83
CA ILE A 77 3.65 7.32 3.68
C ILE A 77 4.60 6.58 4.64
N VAL A 78 4.15 5.50 5.29
CA VAL A 78 4.99 4.73 6.21
C VAL A 78 6.21 4.17 5.50
N ALA A 79 6.04 3.55 4.32
CA ALA A 79 7.17 3.06 3.53
C ALA A 79 8.14 4.20 3.15
N THR A 80 7.60 5.35 2.73
CA THR A 80 8.39 6.53 2.37
C THR A 80 9.20 7.06 3.57
N GLU A 81 8.57 7.23 4.73
CA GLU A 81 9.21 7.72 5.96
C GLU A 81 10.27 6.74 6.50
N MET A 82 10.09 5.45 6.24
CA MET A 82 11.04 4.39 6.60
C MET A 82 12.11 4.15 5.52
N ALA A 83 12.08 4.89 4.40
CA ALA A 83 12.94 4.69 3.24
C ALA A 83 12.96 3.23 2.73
N ALA A 84 11.78 2.60 2.72
CA ALA A 84 11.55 1.19 2.41
C ALA A 84 10.70 1.00 1.15
N GLU A 85 10.79 -0.18 0.52
CA GLU A 85 9.90 -0.54 -0.59
C GLU A 85 8.52 -0.95 -0.05
N LEU A 86 7.45 -0.46 -0.70
CA LEU A 86 6.09 -0.90 -0.40
C LEU A 86 5.70 -2.05 -1.33
N LYS A 87 5.45 -3.24 -0.76
CA LYS A 87 4.83 -4.36 -1.47
C LYS A 87 3.36 -4.45 -1.07
N SER A 88 2.46 -4.31 -2.04
CA SER A 88 1.02 -4.31 -1.79
C SER A 88 0.35 -5.58 -2.31
N THR A 89 -0.57 -6.12 -1.52
CA THR A 89 -1.47 -7.22 -1.88
C THR A 89 -2.82 -7.01 -1.20
N ALA A 90 -3.77 -7.92 -1.39
CA ALA A 90 -5.04 -7.91 -0.68
C ALA A 90 -5.38 -9.30 -0.14
N GLY A 91 -6.09 -9.37 0.98
CA GLY A 91 -6.53 -10.61 1.60
C GLY A 91 -7.17 -11.60 0.60
N PRO A 92 -8.12 -11.15 -0.25
CA PRO A 92 -8.76 -12.02 -1.25
C PRO A 92 -7.83 -12.55 -2.35
N ILE A 93 -6.68 -11.93 -2.58
CA ILE A 93 -5.70 -12.36 -3.59
C ILE A 93 -4.85 -13.53 -3.07
N ILE A 94 -4.73 -13.65 -1.75
CA ILE A 94 -3.94 -14.69 -1.09
C ILE A 94 -4.84 -15.92 -0.92
N GLU A 95 -4.79 -16.84 -1.88
CA GLU A 95 -5.65 -18.02 -1.90
C GLU A 95 -5.05 -19.21 -1.14
N LYS A 96 -3.72 -19.30 -1.11
CA LYS A 96 -2.99 -20.44 -0.53
C LYS A 96 -1.82 -19.96 0.35
N ALA A 97 -1.44 -20.78 1.32
CA ALA A 97 -0.28 -20.52 2.19
C ALA A 97 1.02 -20.26 1.40
N GLY A 98 1.18 -20.92 0.26
CA GLY A 98 2.33 -20.70 -0.63
C GLY A 98 2.43 -19.29 -1.20
N ASP A 99 1.30 -18.61 -1.41
CA ASP A 99 1.27 -17.25 -1.97
C ASP A 99 1.82 -16.25 -0.95
N LEU A 100 1.37 -16.38 0.30
CA LEU A 100 1.90 -15.58 1.42
C LEU A 100 3.39 -15.89 1.66
N ALA A 101 3.77 -17.17 1.67
CA ALA A 101 5.16 -17.56 1.84
C ALA A 101 6.06 -16.95 0.74
N ALA A 102 5.63 -16.98 -0.52
CA ALA A 102 6.35 -16.38 -1.63
C ALA A 102 6.50 -14.86 -1.47
N LEU A 103 5.44 -14.15 -1.04
CA LEU A 103 5.51 -12.73 -0.74
C LEU A 103 6.54 -12.44 0.36
N LEU A 104 6.47 -13.18 1.47
CA LEU A 104 7.38 -12.99 2.61
C LEU A 104 8.84 -13.28 2.25
N THR A 105 9.11 -14.33 1.47
CA THR A 105 10.48 -14.66 1.03
C THR A 105 11.09 -13.62 0.10
N ASN A 106 10.27 -12.83 -0.58
CA ASN A 106 10.72 -11.78 -1.50
C ASN A 106 10.87 -10.42 -0.83
N LEU A 107 10.55 -10.26 0.46
CA LEU A 107 10.74 -9.00 1.19
C LEU A 107 12.20 -8.82 1.57
N ALA A 108 12.73 -7.63 1.32
CA ALA A 108 13.99 -7.21 1.89
C ALA A 108 13.79 -6.77 3.36
N GLU A 109 14.90 -6.73 4.11
CA GLU A 109 14.86 -6.20 5.47
C GLU A 109 14.41 -4.73 5.46
N GLY A 110 13.36 -4.43 6.22
CA GLY A 110 12.78 -3.09 6.34
C GLY A 110 11.65 -2.80 5.34
N ASP A 111 11.42 -3.63 4.32
CA ASP A 111 10.30 -3.48 3.39
C ASP A 111 8.95 -3.47 4.11
N VAL A 112 7.99 -2.75 3.56
CA VAL A 112 6.62 -2.68 4.08
C VAL A 112 5.72 -3.57 3.24
N LEU A 113 5.20 -4.64 3.85
CA LEU A 113 4.12 -5.44 3.27
C LEU A 113 2.76 -4.85 3.68
N PHE A 114 2.02 -4.35 2.71
CA PHE A 114 0.64 -3.89 2.90
C PHE A 114 -0.35 -4.93 2.37
N ILE A 115 -1.20 -5.45 3.26
CA ILE A 115 -2.29 -6.37 2.92
C ILE A 115 -3.61 -5.62 3.10
N ASP A 116 -4.21 -5.14 2.01
CA ASP A 116 -5.54 -4.55 2.07
C ASP A 116 -6.60 -5.62 2.33
N GLU A 117 -7.70 -5.24 2.98
CA GLU A 117 -8.77 -6.17 3.34
C GLU A 117 -8.25 -7.45 4.06
N ILE A 118 -7.24 -7.32 4.93
CA ILE A 118 -6.64 -8.44 5.67
C ILE A 118 -7.67 -9.27 6.46
N HIS A 119 -8.84 -8.71 6.79
CA HIS A 119 -9.95 -9.44 7.42
C HIS A 119 -10.62 -10.49 6.50
N ARG A 120 -10.32 -10.48 5.19
CA ARG A 120 -10.82 -11.46 4.21
C ARG A 120 -9.83 -12.59 3.95
N LEU A 121 -8.72 -12.64 4.68
CA LEU A 121 -7.71 -13.68 4.57
C LEU A 121 -8.29 -15.01 5.12
N ASN A 122 -8.00 -16.12 4.44
CA ASN A 122 -8.45 -17.44 4.90
C ASN A 122 -7.82 -17.77 6.26
N PRO A 123 -8.58 -18.23 7.27
CA PRO A 123 -8.04 -18.59 8.58
C PRO A 123 -6.83 -19.54 8.53
N ALA A 124 -6.82 -20.50 7.59
CA ALA A 124 -5.70 -21.43 7.42
C ALA A 124 -4.40 -20.73 6.99
N ILE A 125 -4.50 -19.56 6.36
CA ILE A 125 -3.35 -18.75 5.95
C ILE A 125 -2.97 -17.76 7.05
N GLU A 126 -3.93 -17.29 7.85
CA GLU A 126 -3.66 -16.48 9.06
C GLU A 126 -2.72 -17.20 10.03
N GLU A 127 -2.89 -18.51 10.22
CA GLU A 127 -1.98 -19.33 11.05
C GLU A 127 -0.52 -19.31 10.55
N VAL A 128 -0.32 -19.16 9.24
CA VAL A 128 1.02 -19.07 8.62
C VAL A 128 1.64 -17.69 8.83
N LEU A 129 0.82 -16.66 9.06
CA LEU A 129 1.29 -15.30 9.30
C LEU A 129 1.83 -15.12 10.72
N TYR A 130 1.35 -15.89 11.70
CA TYR A 130 1.74 -15.77 13.11
C TYR A 130 3.26 -15.84 13.36
N PRO A 131 4.01 -16.81 12.80
CA PRO A 131 5.46 -16.88 12.97
C PRO A 131 6.22 -15.74 12.27
N ALA A 132 5.60 -15.08 11.29
CA ALA A 132 6.19 -13.97 10.56
C ALA A 132 5.95 -12.60 11.24
N MET A 133 5.08 -12.57 12.26
CA MET A 133 4.77 -11.37 13.06
C MET A 133 5.58 -11.32 14.36
#